data_AF-A0A914IHM5-F1
#
_entry.id   AF-A0A914IHM5-F1
#
_cell.length_a   1.000
_cell.length_b   1.000
_cell.length_c   1.000
_cell.angle_alpha   90.00
_cell.angle_beta   90.00
_cell.angle_gamma   90.00
#
_symmetry.space_group_name_H-M   'P 1'
#
loop_
_entity.id
_entity.type
_entity.pdbx_description
1 polymer ?
#
loop_
_entity_poly.entity_id
_entity_poly.type
_entity_poly.pdbx_seq_one_letter_code
_entity_poly.pdbx_strand_id
1 'polypeptide(L)'
;MDSIDGSVTGNAWILITIVTSAGIIGIVFCIVVTCMRCKRAQVLENGANDDDHIYRTGIISSWLDTMNTYGWIPREMFLTKEASSKVPLGPWLIEQDNVANPPMLIYLIGKFITDENILSIYGNRIMKLYPRLKLFYNWMKNIQKGPRIGSFQWQGRDATTQLQLNPQTLPSGLDDFPRATHPTKDEYHVDIKCWMAMSSTVLLNLAILAHDSDWLPTITADQQLFNNLTLLDQLHWSEQSHGYFDYGYHSFDVILVNETRDGIYQEYRHTLVAPQNRLVTDVFGYVNIFPFLLKLLPANSSKLGIILQNITDPNCLWTNYGLRSISKQINGQSARYYDAWNNIGNPPYWRSPIWINLNYFALDALKYYSTINGPYQNLCSITYNLLRSNIILNMGKVYNSTGFIWEHYDDKTGAGAGTRPFTGWSALVLAIMGDDYR
;
A
#
# COMPACT_ATOMS: atom_id res chain seq x y z
N MET A 1 21.47 -35.75 -17.18
CA MET A 1 20.12 -35.47 -17.72
C MET A 1 19.32 -34.81 -16.60
N ASP A 2 19.66 -33.54 -16.45
CA ASP A 2 18.89 -32.37 -16.02
C ASP A 2 17.98 -32.49 -14.79
N SER A 3 18.62 -32.24 -13.65
CA SER A 3 18.03 -31.69 -12.44
C SER A 3 17.59 -30.24 -12.69
N ILE A 4 16.29 -29.96 -12.60
CA ILE A 4 15.78 -28.58 -12.56
C ILE A 4 15.78 -28.12 -11.11
N ASP A 5 16.55 -27.05 -10.92
CA ASP A 5 16.93 -26.40 -9.67
C ASP A 5 15.73 -25.74 -8.98
N GLY A 6 15.61 -25.97 -7.68
CA GLY A 6 14.59 -25.37 -6.83
C GLY A 6 15.06 -24.01 -6.32
N SER A 7 14.56 -22.94 -6.91
CA SER A 7 14.71 -21.59 -6.35
C SER A 7 13.65 -21.37 -5.26
N VAL A 8 14.08 -21.52 -4.01
CA VAL A 8 13.33 -21.11 -2.81
C VAL A 8 13.60 -19.62 -2.61
N THR A 9 12.68 -18.76 -3.04
CA THR A 9 12.65 -17.34 -2.63
C THR A 9 11.61 -17.18 -1.52
N GLY A 10 12.10 -17.06 -0.28
CA GLY A 10 11.27 -16.69 0.86
C GLY A 10 10.94 -15.21 0.82
N ASN A 11 9.82 -14.86 0.19
CA ASN A 11 9.25 -13.52 0.23
C ASN A 11 8.12 -13.52 1.27
N ALA A 12 8.15 -12.57 2.20
CA ALA A 12 7.06 -12.31 3.13
C ALA A 12 5.94 -11.55 2.43
N TRP A 13 4.68 -11.87 2.75
CA TRP A 13 3.52 -11.42 1.98
C TRP A 13 2.76 -10.32 2.74
N ILE A 14 2.91 -9.04 2.41
CA ILE A 14 2.21 -7.98 3.18
C ILE A 14 0.97 -7.47 2.46
N LEU A 15 -0.19 -8.02 2.84
CA LEU A 15 -1.51 -7.37 2.97
C LEU A 15 -2.56 -8.44 3.34
N ILE A 16 -2.85 -8.58 4.64
CA ILE A 16 -3.99 -9.31 5.24
C ILE A 16 -4.35 -10.57 4.42
N THR A 17 -3.53 -11.61 4.48
CA THR A 17 -3.69 -12.84 3.66
C THR A 17 -4.21 -13.99 4.53
N ILE A 18 -5.27 -14.69 4.10
CA ILE A 18 -5.57 -16.04 4.61
C ILE A 18 -5.08 -17.03 3.55
N VAL A 19 -4.23 -17.94 3.99
CA VAL A 19 -3.87 -19.12 3.21
C VAL A 19 -4.97 -20.17 3.45
N THR A 20 -5.82 -20.43 2.45
CA THR A 20 -6.76 -21.58 2.49
C THR A 20 -6.26 -22.73 1.61
N SER A 21 -6.98 -23.85 1.64
CA SER A 21 -6.62 -25.11 0.97
C SER A 21 -6.53 -25.05 -0.56
N ALA A 22 -6.87 -23.92 -1.18
CA ALA A 22 -6.79 -23.68 -2.62
C ALA A 22 -5.70 -22.66 -3.07
N GLY A 23 -4.84 -22.17 -2.16
CA GLY A 23 -3.79 -21.19 -2.49
C GLY A 23 -3.92 -19.88 -1.72
N ILE A 24 -2.93 -19.00 -1.90
CA ILE A 24 -2.77 -17.71 -1.21
C ILE A 24 -3.91 -16.75 -1.63
N ILE A 25 -4.75 -16.33 -0.69
CA ILE A 25 -5.82 -15.35 -0.92
C ILE A 25 -5.59 -14.15 0.00
N GLY A 26 -5.12 -13.04 -0.57
CA GLY A 26 -5.09 -11.72 0.09
C GLY A 26 -6.53 -11.22 0.34
N ILE A 27 -6.91 -11.00 1.59
CA ILE A 27 -8.29 -10.73 2.04
C ILE A 27 -8.71 -9.29 1.95
N VAL A 28 -7.81 -8.32 1.82
CA VAL A 28 -8.26 -6.96 1.47
C VAL A 28 -9.09 -6.98 0.17
N PHE A 29 -8.93 -8.00 -0.68
CA PHE A 29 -9.59 -8.06 -1.98
C PHE A 29 -10.48 -9.27 -2.24
N CYS A 30 -10.53 -10.27 -1.35
CA CYS A 30 -11.60 -11.27 -1.40
C CYS A 30 -13.00 -10.62 -1.32
N ILE A 31 -13.09 -9.42 -0.76
CA ILE A 31 -14.26 -8.52 -0.73
C ILE A 31 -14.68 -8.04 -2.14
N VAL A 32 -13.75 -7.85 -3.08
CA VAL A 32 -14.04 -7.39 -4.46
C VAL A 32 -14.26 -8.56 -5.42
N VAL A 33 -13.53 -9.67 -5.26
CA VAL A 33 -13.54 -10.78 -6.25
C VAL A 33 -14.74 -11.71 -6.10
N THR A 34 -15.22 -11.95 -4.87
CA THR A 34 -16.38 -12.83 -4.64
C THR A 34 -17.62 -12.35 -5.40
N CYS A 35 -17.68 -11.04 -5.68
CA CYS A 35 -18.78 -10.37 -6.38
C CYS A 35 -18.92 -10.73 -7.87
N MET A 36 -17.86 -11.21 -8.54
CA MET A 36 -17.89 -11.39 -10.01
C MET A 36 -18.10 -12.83 -10.48
N ARG A 37 -17.76 -13.83 -9.66
CA ARG A 37 -18.12 -15.23 -9.97
C ARG A 37 -19.63 -15.44 -9.87
N CYS A 38 -20.33 -14.71 -9.00
CA CYS A 38 -21.80 -14.73 -8.92
C CYS A 38 -22.48 -14.04 -10.10
N LYS A 39 -21.86 -13.05 -10.76
CA LYS A 39 -22.47 -12.34 -11.90
C LYS A 39 -22.68 -13.18 -13.17
N ARG A 40 -22.13 -14.40 -13.26
CA ARG A 40 -22.33 -15.28 -14.42
C ARG A 40 -23.23 -16.49 -14.15
N ALA A 41 -23.75 -16.62 -12.93
CA ALA A 41 -24.73 -17.65 -12.59
C ALA A 41 -25.84 -17.01 -11.74
N GLN A 42 -26.91 -16.61 -12.44
CA GLN A 42 -28.25 -16.20 -11.95
C GLN A 42 -28.49 -14.71 -11.65
N VAL A 43 -29.71 -14.28 -12.06
CA VAL A 43 -30.46 -13.04 -11.71
C VAL A 43 -30.03 -11.80 -12.52
N LEU A 44 -30.70 -11.31 -13.57
CA LEU A 44 -32.14 -11.18 -13.89
C LEU A 44 -32.99 -10.76 -12.68
N GLU A 45 -33.16 -9.44 -12.54
CA GLU A 45 -34.19 -8.74 -11.76
C GLU A 45 -34.02 -8.71 -10.23
N ASN A 46 -33.79 -7.49 -9.71
CA ASN A 46 -34.07 -7.01 -8.35
C ASN A 46 -33.70 -7.95 -7.17
N GLY A 47 -32.47 -7.83 -6.63
CA GLY A 47 -32.15 -8.40 -5.30
C GLY A 47 -30.68 -8.72 -5.00
N ALA A 48 -29.76 -8.69 -5.97
CA ALA A 48 -28.40 -9.22 -5.79
C ALA A 48 -27.39 -8.33 -5.04
N ASN A 49 -27.71 -7.05 -4.75
CA ASN A 49 -26.79 -6.17 -4.02
C ASN A 49 -26.85 -6.35 -2.50
N ASP A 50 -27.94 -6.92 -1.97
CA ASP A 50 -28.16 -6.89 -0.52
C ASP A 50 -27.28 -7.91 0.25
N ASP A 51 -26.94 -9.03 -0.40
CA ASP A 51 -26.10 -10.08 0.20
C ASP A 51 -24.61 -9.71 0.21
N ASP A 52 -24.14 -8.96 -0.78
CA ASP A 52 -22.71 -8.68 -0.96
C ASP A 52 -22.15 -7.84 0.19
N HIS A 53 -22.82 -6.76 0.58
CA HIS A 53 -22.39 -5.92 1.70
C HIS A 53 -22.45 -6.65 3.06
N ILE A 54 -23.32 -7.66 3.22
CA ILE A 54 -23.36 -8.52 4.40
C ILE A 54 -22.09 -9.37 4.47
N TYR A 55 -21.66 -9.96 3.35
CA TYR A 55 -20.41 -10.72 3.27
C TYR A 55 -19.20 -9.81 3.51
N ARG A 56 -19.14 -8.65 2.86
CA ARG A 56 -18.02 -7.70 3.03
C ARG A 56 -17.85 -7.26 4.48
N THR A 57 -18.94 -6.84 5.13
CA THR A 57 -18.92 -6.46 6.55
C THR A 57 -18.69 -7.65 7.49
N GLY A 58 -19.11 -8.86 7.11
CA GLY A 58 -18.81 -10.10 7.82
C GLY A 58 -17.32 -10.45 7.81
N ILE A 59 -16.65 -10.28 6.65
CA ILE A 59 -15.20 -10.46 6.51
C ILE A 59 -14.46 -9.46 7.41
N ILE A 60 -14.85 -8.17 7.39
CA ILE A 60 -14.24 -7.16 8.26
C ILE A 60 -14.43 -7.52 9.74
N SER A 61 -15.64 -7.95 10.14
CA SER A 61 -15.88 -8.39 11.52
C SER A 61 -14.96 -9.54 11.91
N SER A 62 -14.81 -10.56 11.05
CA SER A 62 -13.97 -11.73 11.31
C SER A 62 -12.50 -11.34 11.54
N TRP A 63 -11.97 -10.37 10.79
CA TRP A 63 -10.63 -9.82 11.06
C TRP A 63 -10.56 -9.03 12.36
N LEU A 64 -11.58 -8.24 12.67
CA LEU A 64 -11.62 -7.54 13.96
C LEU A 64 -11.78 -8.51 15.15
N ASP A 65 -12.24 -9.74 14.94
CA ASP A 65 -12.32 -10.80 15.96
C ASP A 65 -10.95 -11.44 16.26
N THR A 66 -9.92 -11.24 15.42
CA THR A 66 -8.55 -11.74 15.67
C THR A 66 -7.67 -10.76 16.45
N MET A 67 -8.25 -9.60 16.78
CA MET A 67 -7.60 -8.53 17.51
C MET A 67 -7.26 -8.94 18.95
N ASN A 68 -6.05 -8.60 19.41
CA ASN A 68 -5.69 -8.79 20.81
C ASN A 68 -6.31 -7.69 21.72
N THR A 69 -6.15 -7.81 23.03
CA THR A 69 -6.71 -6.85 24.00
C THR A 69 -6.18 -5.42 23.88
N TYR A 70 -5.05 -5.22 23.21
CA TYR A 70 -4.43 -3.91 23.00
C TYR A 70 -4.85 -3.24 21.70
N GLY A 71 -5.55 -3.95 20.81
CA GLY A 71 -5.98 -3.44 19.52
C GLY A 71 -5.13 -3.87 18.33
N TRP A 72 -4.13 -4.74 18.52
CA TRP A 72 -3.30 -5.24 17.43
C TRP A 72 -3.99 -6.38 16.67
N ILE A 73 -3.81 -6.42 15.34
CA ILE A 73 -4.27 -7.50 14.45
C ILE A 73 -3.03 -8.04 13.72
N PRO A 74 -2.80 -9.38 13.70
CA PRO A 74 -1.70 -10.00 12.97
C PRO A 74 -1.67 -9.62 11.47
N ARG A 75 -0.47 -9.46 10.90
CA ARG A 75 -0.29 -9.15 9.46
C ARG A 75 -0.62 -10.34 8.57
N GLU A 76 -0.20 -11.52 9.02
CA GLU A 76 -0.46 -12.80 8.39
C GLU A 76 -1.06 -13.75 9.42
N MET A 77 -2.03 -14.58 9.00
CA MET A 77 -2.71 -15.51 9.90
C MET A 77 -2.55 -16.95 9.43
N PHE A 78 -1.87 -17.75 10.25
CA PHE A 78 -1.66 -19.19 10.04
C PHE A 78 -2.48 -20.00 11.06
N LEU A 79 -3.80 -20.05 10.87
CA LEU A 79 -4.73 -20.60 11.86
C LEU A 79 -4.75 -22.14 11.93
N THR A 80 -4.14 -22.82 10.96
CA THR A 80 -4.15 -24.29 10.87
C THR A 80 -2.75 -24.84 10.57
N LYS A 81 -2.56 -26.14 10.84
CA LYS A 81 -1.34 -26.87 10.43
C LYS A 81 -1.15 -26.84 8.91
N GLU A 82 -2.25 -26.89 8.15
CA GLU A 82 -2.19 -26.79 6.70
C GLU A 82 -1.65 -25.42 6.27
N ALA A 83 -2.20 -24.32 6.81
CA ALA A 83 -1.73 -22.98 6.50
C ALA A 83 -0.24 -22.80 6.88
N SER A 84 0.14 -23.28 8.06
CA SER A 84 1.52 -23.20 8.55
C SER A 84 2.49 -24.02 7.70
N SER A 85 2.06 -25.15 7.13
CA SER A 85 2.91 -26.00 6.27
C SER A 85 3.29 -25.37 4.93
N LYS A 86 2.58 -24.32 4.51
CA LYS A 86 2.82 -23.59 3.27
C LYS A 86 3.81 -22.43 3.44
N VAL A 87 4.32 -22.23 4.65
CA VAL A 87 5.29 -21.18 4.99
C VAL A 87 6.60 -21.83 5.42
N PRO A 88 7.76 -21.33 4.96
CA PRO A 88 9.04 -21.80 5.45
C PRO A 88 9.12 -21.74 6.97
N LEU A 89 9.52 -22.84 7.61
CA LEU A 89 9.72 -22.88 9.06
C LEU A 89 10.77 -21.83 9.46
N GLY A 90 10.43 -20.98 10.44
CA GLY A 90 11.34 -19.93 10.89
C GLY A 90 10.62 -18.69 11.43
N PRO A 91 11.29 -17.52 11.44
CA PRO A 91 10.76 -16.30 12.05
C PRO A 91 9.49 -15.78 11.36
N TRP A 92 9.20 -16.18 10.13
CA TRP A 92 8.02 -15.81 9.36
C TRP A 92 6.68 -16.28 9.97
N LEU A 93 6.71 -17.31 10.81
CA LEU A 93 5.52 -17.80 11.52
C LEU A 93 5.24 -17.02 12.81
N ILE A 94 6.19 -16.20 13.27
CA ILE A 94 6.10 -15.47 14.54
C ILE A 94 5.74 -14.02 14.26
N GLU A 95 4.50 -13.69 14.59
CA GLU A 95 3.96 -12.34 14.48
C GLU A 95 4.35 -11.50 15.70
N GLN A 96 4.70 -10.22 15.48
CA GLN A 96 5.06 -9.28 16.54
C GLN A 96 3.97 -8.23 16.73
N ASP A 97 3.54 -8.03 17.98
CA ASP A 97 2.40 -7.16 18.33
C ASP A 97 2.69 -5.65 18.33
N ASN A 98 3.91 -5.28 17.97
CA ASN A 98 4.35 -3.92 17.67
C ASN A 98 4.49 -3.64 16.16
N VAL A 99 4.33 -4.66 15.31
CA VAL A 99 4.40 -4.57 13.86
C VAL A 99 3.00 -4.34 13.28
N ALA A 100 2.86 -3.27 12.53
CA ALA A 100 1.61 -2.83 11.91
C ALA A 100 1.49 -3.25 10.44
N ASN A 101 0.34 -2.92 9.83
CA ASN A 101 0.11 -2.92 8.39
C ASN A 101 -0.74 -1.69 8.01
N PRO A 102 -0.81 -1.33 6.72
CA PRO A 102 -1.79 -0.37 6.24
C PRO A 102 -3.22 -0.67 6.76
N PRO A 103 -3.93 0.32 7.33
CA PRO A 103 -5.23 0.12 7.97
C PRO A 103 -6.38 0.01 6.95
N MET A 104 -6.27 -0.95 6.03
CA MET A 104 -7.21 -1.15 4.93
C MET A 104 -8.64 -1.45 5.41
N LEU A 105 -8.81 -2.06 6.59
CA LEU A 105 -10.13 -2.25 7.19
C LEU A 105 -10.82 -0.91 7.47
N ILE A 106 -10.08 0.10 7.95
CA ILE A 106 -10.61 1.44 8.16
C ILE A 106 -10.93 2.11 6.83
N TYR A 107 -10.04 1.98 5.83
CA TYR A 107 -10.29 2.49 4.48
C TYR A 107 -11.61 1.95 3.88
N LEU A 108 -11.84 0.65 3.97
CA LEU A 108 -13.06 0.00 3.46
C LEU A 108 -14.31 0.46 4.22
N ILE A 109 -14.23 0.63 5.54
CA ILE A 109 -15.34 1.19 6.32
C ILE A 109 -15.63 2.63 5.91
N GLY A 110 -14.59 3.42 5.64
CA GLY A 110 -14.71 4.77 5.09
C GLY A 110 -15.57 4.82 3.84
N LYS A 111 -15.35 3.89 2.90
CA LYS A 111 -16.16 3.77 1.68
C LYS A 111 -17.64 3.48 1.99
N PHE A 112 -17.91 2.55 2.91
CA PHE A 112 -19.30 2.21 3.28
C PHE A 112 -20.06 3.35 3.94
N ILE A 113 -19.41 4.15 4.80
CA ILE A 113 -20.09 5.26 5.50
C ILE A 113 -20.25 6.51 4.63
N THR A 114 -19.53 6.61 3.51
CA THR A 114 -19.70 7.71 2.55
C THR A 114 -20.78 7.44 1.50
N ASP A 115 -21.25 6.20 1.36
CA ASP A 115 -22.38 5.86 0.50
C ASP A 115 -23.67 5.85 1.33
N GLU A 116 -24.55 6.84 1.07
CA GLU A 116 -25.80 7.02 1.82
C GLU A 116 -26.72 5.80 1.75
N ASN A 117 -26.75 5.10 0.61
CA ASN A 117 -27.60 3.92 0.45
C ASN A 117 -27.07 2.78 1.31
N ILE A 118 -25.76 2.51 1.25
CA ILE A 118 -25.12 1.49 2.08
C ILE A 118 -25.30 1.82 3.56
N LEU A 119 -25.09 3.08 3.95
CA LEU A 119 -25.24 3.50 5.34
C LEU A 119 -26.68 3.33 5.83
N SER A 120 -27.68 3.66 5.00
CA SER A 120 -29.09 3.52 5.38
C SER A 120 -29.51 2.07 5.64
N ILE A 121 -28.96 1.11 4.87
CA ILE A 121 -29.31 -0.31 4.98
C ILE A 121 -28.44 -1.03 6.02
N TYR A 122 -27.13 -0.76 6.03
CA TYR A 122 -26.15 -1.50 6.83
C TYR A 122 -25.55 -0.73 8.00
N GLY A 123 -25.98 0.51 8.25
CA GLY A 123 -25.43 1.38 9.29
C GLY A 123 -25.36 0.68 10.65
N ASN A 124 -26.44 0.03 11.09
CA ASN A 124 -26.46 -0.72 12.35
C ASN A 124 -25.38 -1.81 12.43
N ARG A 125 -25.05 -2.47 11.32
CA ARG A 125 -24.01 -3.51 11.27
C ARG A 125 -22.62 -2.89 11.31
N ILE A 126 -22.41 -1.78 10.60
CA ILE A 126 -21.17 -0.99 10.62
C ILE A 126 -20.91 -0.45 12.03
N MET A 127 -21.93 0.07 12.71
CA MET A 127 -21.80 0.63 14.07
C MET A 127 -21.41 -0.42 15.12
N LYS A 128 -21.73 -1.70 14.91
CA LYS A 128 -21.23 -2.79 15.79
C LYS A 128 -19.72 -3.03 15.65
N LEU A 129 -19.10 -2.58 14.56
CA LEU A 129 -17.65 -2.69 14.34
C LEU A 129 -16.90 -1.53 14.99
N TYR A 130 -17.58 -0.39 15.21
CA TYR A 130 -16.98 0.86 15.67
C TYR A 130 -16.08 0.73 16.93
N PRO A 131 -16.49 0.07 18.03
CA PRO A 131 -15.64 -0.04 19.21
C PRO A 131 -14.28 -0.72 18.93
N ARG A 132 -14.27 -1.74 18.07
CA ARG A 132 -13.05 -2.45 17.67
C ARG A 132 -12.21 -1.62 16.69
N LEU A 133 -12.84 -0.92 15.75
CA LEU A 133 -12.14 0.01 14.86
C LEU A 133 -11.47 1.14 15.64
N LYS A 134 -12.14 1.70 16.65
CA LYS A 134 -11.59 2.69 17.58
C LYS A 134 -10.39 2.14 18.35
N LEU A 135 -10.48 0.90 18.84
CA LEU A 135 -9.36 0.25 19.54
C LEU A 135 -8.15 0.03 18.61
N PHE A 136 -8.38 -0.50 17.41
CA PHE A 136 -7.33 -0.68 16.39
C PHE A 136 -6.67 0.64 15.98
N TYR A 137 -7.46 1.69 15.77
CA TYR A 137 -6.96 3.02 15.44
C TYR A 137 -6.07 3.58 16.57
N ASN A 138 -6.50 3.48 17.83
CA ASN A 138 -5.72 3.95 18.96
C ASN A 138 -4.42 3.15 19.13
N TRP A 139 -4.45 1.84 18.90
CA TRP A 139 -3.24 1.01 18.87
C TRP A 139 -2.26 1.49 17.78
N MET A 140 -2.72 1.62 16.53
CA MET A 140 -1.92 2.12 15.40
C MET A 140 -1.30 3.49 15.73
N LYS A 141 -2.13 4.42 16.21
CA LYS A 141 -1.70 5.79 16.54
C LYS A 141 -0.59 5.81 17.60
N ASN A 142 -0.70 4.97 18.62
CA ASN A 142 0.23 4.97 19.74
C ASN A 142 1.53 4.22 19.42
N ILE A 143 1.44 3.04 18.78
CA ILE A 143 2.60 2.19 18.51
C ILE A 143 3.43 2.72 17.34
N GLN A 144 2.79 3.28 16.30
CA GLN A 144 3.49 3.76 15.11
C GLN A 144 3.84 5.26 15.18
N LYS A 145 3.79 5.87 16.37
CA LYS A 145 4.09 7.28 16.58
C LYS A 145 5.53 7.60 16.18
N GLY A 146 5.71 8.64 15.38
CA GLY A 146 7.03 9.14 14.98
C GLY A 146 7.64 10.12 15.98
N PRO A 147 8.91 10.53 15.75
CA PRO A 147 9.68 11.39 16.66
C PRO A 147 9.24 12.87 16.65
N ARG A 148 8.44 13.29 15.66
CA ARG A 148 7.95 14.67 15.52
C ARG A 148 6.44 14.71 15.75
N ILE A 149 5.93 15.90 16.12
CA ILE A 149 4.49 16.11 16.32
C ILE A 149 3.76 15.78 15.01
N GLY A 150 2.76 14.90 15.10
CA GLY A 150 1.95 14.48 13.96
C GLY A 150 2.70 13.66 12.90
N SER A 151 3.92 13.18 13.19
CA SER A 151 4.64 12.24 12.33
C SER A 151 4.44 10.80 12.80
N PHE A 152 4.65 9.85 11.89
CA PHE A 152 4.45 8.42 12.11
C PHE A 152 5.62 7.65 11.49
N GLN A 153 5.95 6.51 12.07
CA GLN A 153 7.04 5.64 11.64
C GLN A 153 6.57 4.19 11.64
N TRP A 154 6.81 3.50 10.53
CA TRP A 154 6.68 2.04 10.47
C TRP A 154 7.73 1.41 11.38
N GLN A 155 7.28 0.75 12.44
CA GLN A 155 8.15 -0.01 13.36
C GLN A 155 8.63 -1.30 12.69
N GLY A 156 9.72 -1.90 13.18
CA GLY A 156 10.17 -3.23 12.75
C GLY A 156 11.19 -3.27 11.59
N ARG A 157 11.75 -2.14 11.15
CA ARG A 157 12.90 -2.14 10.23
C ARG A 157 14.16 -2.63 10.94
N ASP A 158 14.98 -3.44 10.26
CA ASP A 158 16.26 -3.93 10.78
C ASP A 158 17.36 -2.86 10.62
N ALA A 159 17.73 -2.22 11.73
CA ALA A 159 18.78 -1.19 11.76
C ALA A 159 20.20 -1.77 11.68
N THR A 160 20.36 -3.08 11.90
CA THR A 160 21.67 -3.74 12.02
C THR A 160 22.12 -4.43 10.74
N THR A 161 21.19 -4.73 9.84
CA THR A 161 21.52 -5.45 8.60
C THR A 161 22.46 -4.66 7.70
N GLN A 162 23.53 -5.35 7.32
CA GLN A 162 24.44 -4.95 6.24
C GLN A 162 24.30 -5.87 5.02
N LEU A 163 23.36 -6.82 5.02
CA LEU A 163 23.20 -7.81 3.94
C LEU A 163 22.17 -7.37 2.88
N GLN A 164 21.72 -6.13 2.97
CA GLN A 164 20.69 -5.56 2.10
C GLN A 164 21.15 -4.20 1.59
N LEU A 165 20.97 -3.92 0.30
CA LEU A 165 21.25 -2.62 -0.31
C LEU A 165 20.47 -1.50 0.41
N ASN A 166 19.21 -1.77 0.77
CA ASN A 166 18.39 -0.91 1.62
C ASN A 166 17.56 -1.80 2.57
N PRO A 167 17.54 -1.54 3.90
CA PRO A 167 16.79 -2.38 4.84
C PRO A 167 15.30 -2.35 4.53
N GLN A 168 14.68 -3.53 4.47
CA GLN A 168 13.25 -3.65 4.15
C GLN A 168 12.33 -2.98 5.18
N THR A 169 11.11 -2.65 4.74
CA THR A 169 10.03 -2.12 5.59
C THR A 169 8.78 -2.98 5.41
N LEU A 170 8.87 -4.25 5.82
CA LEU A 170 7.78 -5.22 5.75
C LEU A 170 6.44 -4.64 6.27
N PRO A 171 6.39 -3.92 7.41
CA PRO A 171 5.12 -3.46 7.98
C PRO A 171 4.37 -2.44 7.12
N SER A 172 5.01 -1.87 6.10
CA SER A 172 4.37 -0.91 5.21
C SER A 172 3.51 -1.53 4.11
N GLY A 173 3.72 -2.80 3.76
CA GLY A 173 3.17 -3.37 2.53
C GLY A 173 4.04 -3.22 1.29
N LEU A 174 5.14 -2.48 1.39
CA LEU A 174 6.06 -2.19 0.29
C LEU A 174 7.49 -2.58 0.70
N ASP A 175 7.75 -3.89 0.76
CA ASP A 175 8.89 -4.54 1.40
C ASP A 175 10.24 -3.90 1.11
N ASP A 176 10.65 -3.89 -0.15
CA ASP A 176 11.94 -3.39 -0.63
C ASP A 176 11.85 -1.98 -1.22
N PHE A 177 10.71 -1.28 -1.07
CA PHE A 177 10.62 0.13 -1.44
C PHE A 177 11.69 0.91 -0.66
N PRO A 178 12.61 1.62 -1.34
CA PRO A 178 13.76 2.19 -0.65
C PRO A 178 13.34 3.30 0.32
N ARG A 179 13.85 3.24 1.55
CA ARG A 179 13.69 4.30 2.57
C ARG A 179 15.06 4.79 3.03
N ALA A 180 15.14 5.45 4.19
CA ALA A 180 16.43 5.84 4.75
C ALA A 180 17.36 4.62 4.85
N THR A 181 18.62 4.75 4.42
CA THR A 181 19.55 3.61 4.28
C THR A 181 20.04 3.09 5.63
N HIS A 182 19.97 3.91 6.67
CA HIS A 182 20.39 3.56 8.03
C HIS A 182 19.19 3.76 8.96
N PRO A 183 18.40 2.71 9.24
CA PRO A 183 17.21 2.83 10.05
C PRO A 183 17.54 3.32 11.47
N THR A 184 16.72 4.22 11.99
CA THR A 184 16.85 4.80 13.34
C THR A 184 15.48 5.11 13.92
N LYS A 185 15.40 5.48 15.19
CA LYS A 185 14.13 5.96 15.80
C LYS A 185 13.75 7.38 15.38
N ASP A 186 14.60 8.05 14.61
CA ASP A 186 14.37 9.42 14.14
C ASP A 186 13.70 9.49 12.77
N GLU A 187 13.36 8.34 12.17
CA GLU A 187 12.66 8.30 10.89
C GLU A 187 11.17 8.66 11.03
N TYR A 188 10.61 9.17 9.95
CA TYR A 188 9.17 9.29 9.80
C TYR A 188 8.77 9.19 8.33
N HIS A 189 7.66 8.50 8.08
CA HIS A 189 7.30 8.02 6.76
C HIS A 189 5.99 8.66 6.27
N VAL A 190 5.97 9.06 5.00
CA VAL A 190 4.86 9.82 4.41
C VAL A 190 3.60 8.96 4.25
N ASP A 191 3.76 7.70 3.84
CA ASP A 191 2.67 6.77 3.55
C ASP A 191 1.83 6.47 4.79
N ILE A 192 2.46 6.14 5.92
CA ILE A 192 1.74 5.93 7.18
C ILE A 192 1.10 7.21 7.73
N LYS A 193 1.75 8.38 7.56
CA LYS A 193 1.13 9.66 7.92
C LYS A 193 -0.17 9.87 7.12
N CYS A 194 -0.16 9.57 5.82
CA CYS A 194 -1.35 9.64 4.99
C CYS A 194 -2.42 8.63 5.40
N TRP A 195 -2.03 7.39 5.75
CA TRP A 195 -2.96 6.40 6.30
C TRP A 195 -3.63 6.86 7.59
N MET A 196 -2.88 7.49 8.49
CA MET A 196 -3.40 8.00 9.76
C MET A 196 -4.30 9.23 9.57
N ALA A 197 -3.98 10.10 8.61
CA ALA A 197 -4.84 11.21 8.22
C ALA A 197 -6.21 10.72 7.69
N MET A 198 -6.21 9.78 6.74
CA MET A 198 -7.43 9.15 6.23
C MET A 198 -8.21 8.44 7.35
N SER A 199 -7.51 7.64 8.16
CA SER A 199 -8.15 6.88 9.24
C SER A 199 -8.80 7.78 10.28
N SER A 200 -8.15 8.88 10.66
CA SER A 200 -8.71 9.84 11.62
C SER A 200 -10.01 10.48 11.12
N THR A 201 -10.12 10.77 9.82
CA THR A 201 -11.34 11.29 9.20
C THR A 201 -12.47 10.25 9.22
N VAL A 202 -12.17 8.99 8.88
CA VAL A 202 -13.16 7.89 8.95
C VAL A 202 -13.65 7.69 10.39
N LEU A 203 -12.74 7.67 11.36
CA LEU A 203 -13.08 7.46 12.76
C LEU A 203 -13.84 8.64 13.37
N LEU A 204 -13.57 9.88 12.94
CA LEU A 204 -14.36 11.05 13.33
C LEU A 204 -15.81 10.90 12.86
N ASN A 205 -16.03 10.51 11.59
CA ASN A 205 -17.37 10.28 11.05
C ASN A 205 -18.10 9.16 11.80
N LEU A 206 -17.41 8.05 12.10
CA LEU A 206 -17.99 6.98 12.90
C LEU A 206 -18.32 7.43 14.33
N ALA A 207 -17.48 8.24 14.97
CA ALA A 207 -17.75 8.77 16.31
C ALA A 207 -19.00 9.67 16.33
N ILE A 208 -19.19 10.49 15.29
CA ILE A 208 -20.41 11.29 15.09
C ILE A 208 -21.63 10.40 14.93
N LEU A 209 -21.56 9.39 14.05
CA LEU A 209 -22.65 8.42 13.83
C LEU A 209 -22.96 7.57 15.08
N ALA A 210 -21.95 7.31 15.91
CA ALA A 210 -22.09 6.58 17.18
C ALA A 210 -22.63 7.45 18.32
N HIS A 211 -22.69 8.77 18.16
CA HIS A 211 -22.90 9.73 19.25
C HIS A 211 -21.90 9.53 20.42
N ASP A 212 -20.63 9.20 20.12
CA ASP A 212 -19.57 8.98 21.11
C ASP A 212 -18.99 10.31 21.61
N SER A 213 -19.79 11.03 22.40
CA SER A 213 -19.47 12.37 22.88
C SER A 213 -18.19 12.45 23.72
N ASP A 214 -17.82 11.34 24.38
CA ASP A 214 -16.61 11.27 25.20
C ASP A 214 -15.34 11.28 24.35
N TRP A 215 -15.38 10.64 23.18
CA TRP A 215 -14.21 10.53 22.31
C TRP A 215 -14.13 11.59 21.21
N LEU A 216 -15.25 12.22 20.86
CA LEU A 216 -15.30 13.27 19.83
C LEU A 216 -14.17 14.31 19.96
N PRO A 217 -13.90 14.92 21.13
CA PRO A 217 -12.80 15.89 21.27
C PRO A 217 -11.43 15.31 20.91
N THR A 218 -11.17 14.05 21.26
CA THR A 218 -9.89 13.38 21.00
C THR A 218 -9.71 13.11 19.51
N ILE A 219 -10.71 12.49 18.87
CA ILE A 219 -10.61 12.14 17.45
C ILE A 219 -10.68 13.37 16.54
N THR A 220 -11.40 14.43 16.94
CA THR A 220 -11.35 15.73 16.25
C THR A 220 -9.96 16.35 16.30
N ALA A 221 -9.29 16.33 17.46
CA ALA A 221 -7.93 16.85 17.57
C ALA A 221 -6.92 16.04 16.72
N ASP A 222 -7.03 14.71 16.74
CA ASP A 222 -6.22 13.84 15.88
C ASP A 222 -6.46 14.16 14.39
N GLN A 223 -7.73 14.29 13.98
CA GLN A 223 -8.11 14.56 12.59
C GLN A 223 -7.54 15.91 12.12
N GLN A 224 -7.68 16.96 12.93
CA GLN A 224 -7.13 18.28 12.62
C GLN A 224 -5.61 18.26 12.51
N LEU A 225 -4.92 17.54 13.42
CA LEU A 225 -3.48 17.46 13.42
C LEU A 225 -2.94 16.67 12.21
N PHE A 226 -3.53 15.52 11.92
CA PHE A 226 -3.01 14.61 10.88
C PHE A 226 -3.39 15.07 9.46
N ASN A 227 -4.48 15.80 9.30
CA ASN A 227 -4.89 16.41 8.02
C ASN A 227 -4.34 17.84 7.82
N ASN A 228 -3.48 18.34 8.72
CA ASN A 228 -2.84 19.64 8.54
C ASN A 228 -1.80 19.58 7.41
N LEU A 229 -2.13 20.19 6.27
CA LEU A 229 -1.28 20.21 5.08
C LEU A 229 0.01 21.02 5.27
N THR A 230 -0.02 22.09 6.06
CA THR A 230 1.19 22.83 6.38
C THR A 230 2.16 21.96 7.17
N LEU A 231 1.66 21.14 8.10
CA LEU A 231 2.49 20.19 8.83
C LEU A 231 2.98 19.04 7.93
N LEU A 232 2.16 18.56 6.99
CA LEU A 232 2.59 17.59 5.98
C LEU A 232 3.76 18.14 5.15
N ASP A 233 3.64 19.38 4.67
CA ASP A 233 4.68 20.05 3.90
C ASP A 233 5.96 20.25 4.72
N GLN A 234 5.84 20.77 5.95
CA GLN A 234 6.99 20.98 6.84
C GLN A 234 7.78 19.70 7.12
N LEU A 235 7.10 18.57 7.23
CA LEU A 235 7.73 17.30 7.53
C LEU A 235 8.30 16.63 6.27
N HIS A 236 7.56 16.63 5.16
CA HIS A 236 7.81 15.73 4.05
C HIS A 236 8.08 16.40 2.70
N TRP A 237 7.74 17.67 2.51
CA TRP A 237 7.91 18.33 1.21
C TRP A 237 9.34 18.85 1.03
N SER A 238 9.98 18.45 -0.08
CA SER A 238 11.24 19.03 -0.54
C SER A 238 10.95 20.08 -1.61
N GLU A 239 11.28 21.34 -1.33
CA GLU A 239 11.20 22.40 -2.34
C GLU A 239 12.20 22.20 -3.47
N GLN A 240 13.38 21.63 -3.18
CA GLN A 240 14.42 21.38 -4.18
C GLN A 240 14.06 20.24 -5.13
N SER A 241 13.43 19.19 -4.61
CA SER A 241 13.10 17.98 -5.36
C SER A 241 11.65 17.93 -5.82
N HIS A 242 10.85 18.96 -5.48
CA HIS A 242 9.45 19.09 -5.83
C HIS A 242 8.62 17.83 -5.55
N GLY A 243 8.70 17.32 -4.32
CA GLY A 243 8.00 16.08 -3.96
C GLY A 243 7.90 15.86 -2.46
N TYR A 244 7.06 14.90 -2.07
CA TYR A 244 7.00 14.41 -0.70
C TYR A 244 7.95 13.22 -0.52
N PHE A 245 8.67 13.17 0.59
CA PHE A 245 9.66 12.13 0.87
C PHE A 245 9.62 11.68 2.32
N ASP A 246 10.07 10.46 2.56
CA ASP A 246 10.41 10.01 3.90
C ASP A 246 11.60 10.81 4.44
N TYR A 247 11.74 10.85 5.76
CA TYR A 247 12.89 11.43 6.44
C TYR A 247 13.61 10.37 7.27
N GLY A 248 14.94 10.44 7.32
CA GLY A 248 15.74 9.60 8.19
C GLY A 248 17.24 9.77 8.03
N TYR A 249 18.00 8.93 8.74
CA TYR A 249 19.45 8.88 8.61
C TYR A 249 19.83 8.18 7.29
N HIS A 250 20.10 8.97 6.27
CA HIS A 250 20.21 8.50 4.90
C HIS A 250 21.52 8.94 4.24
N SER A 251 22.10 8.00 3.49
CA SER A 251 23.21 8.18 2.58
C SER A 251 22.74 7.99 1.15
N PHE A 252 23.06 8.96 0.28
CA PHE A 252 22.80 8.92 -1.15
C PHE A 252 23.68 7.93 -1.91
N ASP A 253 24.66 7.31 -1.24
CA ASP A 253 25.57 6.39 -1.90
C ASP A 253 25.90 5.16 -1.07
N VAL A 254 25.19 4.08 -1.37
CA VAL A 254 25.41 2.74 -0.85
C VAL A 254 25.49 1.73 -1.99
N ILE A 255 26.36 0.73 -1.84
CA ILE A 255 26.55 -0.36 -2.81
C ILE A 255 26.62 -1.70 -2.09
N LEU A 256 26.32 -2.80 -2.79
CA LEU A 256 26.65 -4.14 -2.32
C LEU A 256 28.01 -4.56 -2.88
N VAL A 257 28.87 -5.07 -2.01
CA VAL A 257 30.20 -5.56 -2.36
C VAL A 257 30.33 -7.00 -1.87
N ASN A 258 30.77 -7.89 -2.77
CA ASN A 258 31.14 -9.25 -2.39
C ASN A 258 32.47 -9.24 -1.66
N GLU A 259 32.47 -9.66 -0.40
CA GLU A 259 33.69 -9.74 0.41
C GLU A 259 33.59 -10.82 1.47
N THR A 260 34.74 -11.19 2.04
CA THR A 260 34.81 -12.14 3.15
C THR A 260 34.96 -11.37 4.45
N ARG A 261 33.99 -11.53 5.37
CA ARG A 261 34.10 -11.06 6.76
C ARG A 261 33.91 -12.25 7.70
N ASP A 262 34.79 -12.37 8.69
CA ASP A 262 34.78 -13.47 9.67
C ASP A 262 34.67 -14.87 9.03
N GLY A 263 35.32 -15.06 7.87
CA GLY A 263 35.33 -16.33 7.14
C GLY A 263 34.09 -16.58 6.25
N ILE A 264 33.15 -15.65 6.18
CA ILE A 264 31.91 -15.77 5.38
C ILE A 264 31.99 -14.85 4.15
N TYR A 265 32.01 -15.47 2.96
CA TYR A 265 31.93 -14.76 1.67
C TYR A 265 30.48 -14.52 1.27
N GLN A 266 30.07 -13.26 1.25
CA GLN A 266 28.72 -12.83 0.84
C GLN A 266 28.71 -11.33 0.50
N GLU A 267 27.56 -10.81 0.06
CA GLU A 267 27.37 -9.40 -0.22
C GLU A 267 27.17 -8.60 1.08
N TYR A 268 27.96 -7.54 1.26
CA TYR A 268 27.79 -6.57 2.33
C TYR A 268 27.55 -5.17 1.75
N ARG A 269 26.68 -4.41 2.40
CA ARG A 269 26.41 -3.00 2.09
C ARG A 269 27.57 -2.14 2.57
N HIS A 270 28.16 -1.42 1.63
CA HIS A 270 29.12 -0.37 1.89
C HIS A 270 28.48 1.00 1.71
N THR A 271 28.86 1.94 2.55
CA THR A 271 28.37 3.31 2.54
C THR A 271 29.48 4.22 2.06
N LEU A 272 29.35 4.75 0.84
CA LEU A 272 30.38 5.55 0.16
C LEU A 272 30.30 7.03 0.53
N VAL A 273 29.09 7.52 0.83
CA VAL A 273 28.86 8.87 1.35
C VAL A 273 28.33 8.77 2.77
N ALA A 274 28.86 9.58 3.70
CA ALA A 274 28.41 9.55 5.08
C ALA A 274 26.89 9.85 5.20
N PRO A 275 26.13 9.04 5.95
CA PRO A 275 24.71 9.28 6.16
C PRO A 275 24.48 10.54 6.99
N GLN A 276 23.37 11.24 6.73
CA GLN A 276 22.90 12.39 7.53
C GLN A 276 21.39 12.34 7.66
N ASN A 277 20.85 12.96 8.71
CA ASN A 277 19.40 13.10 8.88
C ASN A 277 18.84 14.08 7.85
N ARG A 278 18.09 13.56 6.87
CA ARG A 278 17.59 14.31 5.71
C ARG A 278 16.34 13.67 5.12
N LEU A 279 15.65 14.41 4.24
CA LEU A 279 14.66 13.84 3.33
C LEU A 279 15.35 12.89 2.33
N VAL A 280 14.74 11.74 2.06
CA VAL A 280 15.24 10.69 1.15
C VAL A 280 14.90 11.06 -0.29
N THR A 281 15.52 12.13 -0.80
CA THR A 281 15.14 12.78 -2.07
C THR A 281 15.64 12.08 -3.33
N ASP A 282 16.45 11.03 -3.20
CA ASP A 282 16.95 10.17 -4.28
C ASP A 282 16.06 8.94 -4.53
N VAL A 283 14.86 8.93 -3.94
CA VAL A 283 13.83 7.90 -4.13
C VAL A 283 12.49 8.55 -4.41
N PHE A 284 11.92 8.28 -5.59
CA PHE A 284 10.58 8.74 -5.95
C PHE A 284 9.76 7.57 -6.50
N GLY A 285 8.50 7.42 -6.06
CA GLY A 285 7.64 6.29 -6.39
C GLY A 285 6.29 6.36 -5.71
N TYR A 286 5.66 5.20 -5.54
CA TYR A 286 4.36 5.06 -4.91
C TYR A 286 4.24 5.75 -3.55
N VAL A 287 5.24 5.58 -2.66
CA VAL A 287 5.25 6.22 -1.33
C VAL A 287 5.10 7.75 -1.42
N ASN A 288 5.82 8.37 -2.35
CA ASN A 288 5.87 9.83 -2.50
C ASN A 288 4.54 10.45 -3.00
N ILE A 289 3.67 9.65 -3.60
CA ILE A 289 2.37 10.10 -4.13
C ILE A 289 1.18 9.74 -3.22
N PHE A 290 1.41 9.18 -2.01
CA PHE A 290 0.33 8.86 -1.07
C PHE A 290 -0.63 10.02 -0.74
N PRO A 291 -0.17 11.28 -0.61
CA PRO A 291 -1.10 12.41 -0.43
C PRO A 291 -2.13 12.53 -1.57
N PHE A 292 -1.73 12.18 -2.79
CA PHE A 292 -2.61 12.11 -3.95
C PHE A 292 -3.48 10.84 -3.93
N LEU A 293 -2.88 9.66 -3.70
CA LEU A 293 -3.58 8.37 -3.68
C LEU A 293 -4.74 8.34 -2.68
N LEU A 294 -4.58 8.98 -1.52
CA LEU A 294 -5.60 9.07 -0.47
C LEU A 294 -6.38 10.38 -0.50
N LYS A 295 -6.31 11.15 -1.60
CA LYS A 295 -7.12 12.36 -1.85
C LYS A 295 -6.99 13.43 -0.76
N LEU A 296 -5.79 13.58 -0.19
CA LEU A 296 -5.53 14.52 0.91
C LEU A 296 -5.24 15.95 0.42
N LEU A 297 -4.93 16.13 -0.87
CA LEU A 297 -4.57 17.43 -1.43
C LEU A 297 -5.79 18.22 -1.90
N PRO A 298 -5.81 19.55 -1.74
CA PRO A 298 -6.80 20.41 -2.37
C PRO A 298 -6.69 20.35 -3.90
N ALA A 299 -7.82 20.42 -4.61
CA ALA A 299 -7.88 20.35 -6.07
C ALA A 299 -7.08 21.46 -6.78
N ASN A 300 -6.84 22.59 -6.10
CA ASN A 300 -6.06 23.74 -6.59
C ASN A 300 -4.62 23.77 -6.07
N SER A 301 -4.15 22.73 -5.37
CA SER A 301 -2.78 22.67 -4.86
C SER A 301 -1.77 22.54 -6.00
N SER A 302 -0.76 23.40 -6.05
CA SER A 302 0.35 23.28 -7.00
C SER A 302 1.08 21.93 -6.88
N LYS A 303 1.14 21.37 -5.67
CA LYS A 303 1.74 20.06 -5.39
C LYS A 303 0.98 18.91 -6.06
N LEU A 304 -0.35 19.04 -6.23
CA LEU A 304 -1.14 18.10 -7.03
C LEU A 304 -0.70 18.16 -8.49
N GLY A 305 -0.52 19.37 -9.05
CA GLY A 305 0.00 19.54 -10.42
C GLY A 305 1.35 18.87 -10.64
N ILE A 306 2.27 18.99 -9.68
CA ILE A 306 3.59 18.35 -9.74
C ILE A 306 3.48 16.82 -9.69
N ILE A 307 2.62 16.27 -8.81
CA ILE A 307 2.37 14.82 -8.78
C ILE A 307 1.79 14.34 -10.12
N LEU A 308 0.84 15.08 -10.70
CA LEU A 308 0.25 14.75 -11.99
C LEU A 308 1.31 14.71 -13.10
N GLN A 309 2.23 15.68 -13.14
CA GLN A 309 3.36 15.67 -14.08
C GLN A 309 4.20 14.39 -13.92
N ASN A 310 4.59 14.07 -12.68
CA ASN A 310 5.42 12.90 -12.38
C ASN A 310 4.73 11.57 -12.74
N ILE A 311 3.42 11.42 -12.45
CA ILE A 311 2.72 10.18 -12.79
C ILE A 311 2.49 10.04 -14.30
N THR A 312 2.50 11.14 -15.07
CA THR A 312 2.36 11.13 -16.53
C THR A 312 3.68 11.11 -17.31
N ASP A 313 4.83 11.20 -16.63
CA ASP A 313 6.15 11.20 -17.26
C ASP A 313 6.66 9.76 -17.49
N PRO A 314 6.94 9.34 -18.75
CA PRO A 314 7.50 8.03 -19.07
C PRO A 314 8.88 7.75 -18.44
N ASN A 315 9.67 8.78 -18.17
CA ASN A 315 10.95 8.67 -17.46
C ASN A 315 10.77 8.63 -15.93
N CYS A 316 9.56 8.94 -15.44
CA CYS A 316 9.21 8.87 -14.04
C CYS A 316 8.35 7.63 -13.77
N LEU A 317 7.03 7.76 -13.58
CA LEU A 317 6.15 6.62 -13.22
C LEU A 317 5.28 6.08 -14.36
N TRP A 318 5.16 6.78 -15.49
CA TRP A 318 4.23 6.36 -16.55
C TRP A 318 4.75 5.22 -17.41
N THR A 319 3.90 4.21 -17.67
CA THR A 319 4.17 3.14 -18.65
C THR A 319 2.94 2.91 -19.53
N ASN A 320 3.10 2.12 -20.60
CA ASN A 320 1.99 1.65 -21.43
C ASN A 320 1.14 0.53 -20.78
N TYR A 321 1.45 0.15 -19.54
CA TYR A 321 0.86 -1.00 -18.85
C TYR A 321 0.30 -0.64 -17.46
N GLY A 322 0.54 0.59 -16.98
CA GLY A 322 0.22 1.07 -15.64
C GLY A 322 1.31 2.00 -15.07
N LEU A 323 1.14 2.47 -13.83
CA LEU A 323 2.19 3.22 -13.11
C LEU A 323 3.20 2.24 -12.50
N ARG A 324 4.49 2.44 -12.74
CA ARG A 324 5.57 1.67 -12.10
C ARG A 324 5.76 2.05 -10.63
N SER A 325 6.31 1.14 -9.82
CA SER A 325 6.42 1.32 -8.37
C SER A 325 7.40 2.40 -7.93
N ILE A 326 8.50 2.57 -8.68
CA ILE A 326 9.45 3.67 -8.48
C ILE A 326 9.83 4.30 -9.83
N SER A 327 10.32 5.52 -9.74
CA SER A 327 10.77 6.29 -10.88
C SER A 327 11.92 5.59 -11.60
N LYS A 328 11.88 5.61 -12.93
CA LYS A 328 13.00 5.15 -13.77
C LYS A 328 14.17 6.13 -13.71
N GLN A 329 13.90 7.43 -13.59
CA GLN A 329 14.91 8.48 -13.51
C GLN A 329 14.66 9.48 -12.40
N ILE A 330 15.73 10.01 -11.81
CA ILE A 330 15.69 11.12 -10.87
C ILE A 330 16.72 12.14 -11.35
N ASN A 331 16.29 13.40 -11.52
CA ASN A 331 17.13 14.50 -12.03
C ASN A 331 17.83 14.18 -13.37
N GLY A 332 17.12 13.50 -14.28
CA GLY A 332 17.65 13.13 -15.61
C GLY A 332 18.67 11.98 -15.61
N GLN A 333 18.91 11.34 -14.46
CA GLN A 333 19.78 10.17 -14.33
C GLN A 333 18.97 8.94 -13.96
N SER A 334 19.46 7.74 -14.31
CA SER A 334 18.81 6.49 -13.89
C SER A 334 18.70 6.45 -12.37
N ALA A 335 17.51 6.18 -11.85
CA ALA A 335 17.31 6.08 -10.41
C ALA A 335 18.08 4.86 -9.88
N ARG A 336 18.84 5.04 -8.79
CA ARG A 336 19.70 3.99 -8.20
C ARG A 336 18.96 2.69 -7.92
N TYR A 337 17.72 2.83 -7.44
CA TYR A 337 16.94 1.69 -6.98
C TYR A 337 16.06 1.06 -8.06
N TYR A 338 15.94 1.67 -9.24
CA TYR A 338 15.15 1.12 -10.36
C TYR A 338 15.76 -0.20 -10.83
N ASP A 339 14.98 -1.28 -10.74
CA ASP A 339 15.37 -2.69 -10.95
C ASP A 339 16.53 -3.19 -10.07
N ALA A 340 16.88 -2.46 -9.01
CA ALA A 340 18.00 -2.84 -8.16
C ALA A 340 17.63 -4.01 -7.25
N TRP A 341 18.41 -5.08 -7.28
CA TRP A 341 18.30 -6.19 -6.34
C TRP A 341 18.60 -5.70 -4.92
N ASN A 342 17.91 -6.23 -3.92
CA ASN A 342 18.21 -5.89 -2.53
C ASN A 342 19.38 -6.71 -1.98
N ASN A 343 19.61 -7.89 -2.55
CA ASN A 343 20.80 -8.73 -2.51
C ASN A 343 20.59 -9.90 -3.48
N ILE A 344 21.56 -10.80 -3.64
CA ILE A 344 21.51 -11.94 -4.58
C ILE A 344 20.25 -12.83 -4.46
N GLY A 345 19.62 -12.90 -3.29
CA GLY A 345 18.41 -13.71 -3.06
C GLY A 345 17.11 -12.92 -3.16
N ASN A 346 17.18 -11.60 -3.31
CA ASN A 346 16.03 -10.68 -3.25
C ASN A 346 15.99 -9.81 -4.52
N PRO A 347 15.36 -10.30 -5.61
CA PRO A 347 15.13 -9.51 -6.81
C PRO A 347 14.23 -8.29 -6.53
N PRO A 348 14.24 -7.27 -7.41
CA PRO A 348 13.39 -6.09 -7.25
C PRO A 348 11.90 -6.48 -7.23
N TYR A 349 11.17 -5.97 -6.24
CA TYR A 349 9.75 -6.30 -6.03
C TYR A 349 8.87 -5.04 -6.08
N TRP A 350 9.14 -4.06 -5.21
CA TRP A 350 8.57 -2.71 -5.21
C TRP A 350 9.54 -1.67 -5.80
N ARG A 351 10.41 -2.13 -6.71
CA ARG A 351 11.51 -1.35 -7.30
C ARG A 351 11.44 -1.21 -8.82
N SER A 352 10.26 -1.38 -9.40
CA SER A 352 9.97 -1.19 -10.82
C SER A 352 8.60 -1.77 -11.18
N PRO A 353 8.25 -3.02 -10.76
CA PRO A 353 7.00 -3.65 -11.19
C PRO A 353 5.75 -2.80 -10.93
N ILE A 354 4.74 -3.03 -11.75
CA ILE A 354 3.43 -2.38 -11.72
C ILE A 354 2.49 -3.20 -10.85
N TRP A 355 1.91 -2.57 -9.83
CA TRP A 355 1.01 -3.20 -8.88
C TRP A 355 -0.40 -2.64 -8.99
N ILE A 356 -1.38 -3.53 -9.17
CA ILE A 356 -2.76 -3.14 -9.50
C ILE A 356 -3.47 -2.48 -8.31
N ASN A 357 -3.13 -2.85 -7.06
CA ASN A 357 -3.65 -2.18 -5.87
C ASN A 357 -3.38 -0.67 -5.90
N LEU A 358 -2.14 -0.22 -6.03
CA LEU A 358 -1.84 1.22 -5.99
C LEU A 358 -2.22 1.95 -7.29
N ASN A 359 -2.25 1.23 -8.41
CA ASN A 359 -2.85 1.75 -9.65
C ASN A 359 -4.37 1.98 -9.51
N TYR A 360 -5.09 1.12 -8.78
CA TYR A 360 -6.50 1.34 -8.46
C TYR A 360 -6.70 2.59 -7.60
N PHE A 361 -5.86 2.81 -6.58
CA PHE A 361 -5.88 4.06 -5.80
C PHE A 361 -5.61 5.29 -6.67
N ALA A 362 -4.64 5.20 -7.59
CA ALA A 362 -4.35 6.29 -8.53
C ALA A 362 -5.56 6.58 -9.43
N LEU A 363 -6.21 5.56 -9.97
CA LEU A 363 -7.42 5.71 -10.78
C LEU A 363 -8.60 6.32 -9.98
N ASP A 364 -8.83 5.86 -8.75
CA ASP A 364 -9.83 6.44 -7.85
C ASP A 364 -9.55 7.92 -7.55
N ALA A 365 -8.29 8.28 -7.31
CA ALA A 365 -7.86 9.66 -7.11
C ALA A 365 -8.04 10.50 -8.38
N LEU A 366 -7.58 10.03 -9.55
CA LEU A 366 -7.76 10.74 -10.83
C LEU A 366 -9.24 10.99 -11.13
N LYS A 367 -10.09 9.98 -10.92
CA LYS A 367 -11.54 10.11 -11.10
C LYS A 367 -12.10 11.19 -10.18
N TYR A 368 -11.75 11.15 -8.89
CA TYR A 368 -12.18 12.15 -7.91
C TYR A 368 -11.75 13.57 -8.30
N TYR A 369 -10.47 13.79 -8.63
CA TYR A 369 -9.99 15.12 -9.01
C TYR A 369 -10.54 15.58 -10.38
N SER A 370 -11.05 14.66 -11.21
CA SER A 370 -11.72 15.00 -12.48
C SER A 370 -13.16 15.49 -12.29
N THR A 371 -13.80 15.22 -11.14
CA THR A 371 -15.20 15.59 -10.88
C THR A 371 -15.35 16.84 -10.01
N ILE A 372 -14.29 17.26 -9.32
CA ILE A 372 -14.28 18.46 -8.50
C ILE A 372 -13.64 19.64 -9.24
N ASN A 373 -14.10 20.86 -8.95
CA ASN A 373 -13.58 22.07 -9.56
C ASN A 373 -12.11 22.31 -9.15
N GLY A 374 -11.23 22.46 -10.14
CA GLY A 374 -9.82 22.78 -9.92
C GLY A 374 -9.07 22.93 -11.25
N PRO A 375 -7.88 23.57 -11.23
CA PRO A 375 -7.09 23.81 -12.44
C PRO A 375 -6.64 22.54 -13.17
N TYR A 376 -6.61 21.39 -12.47
CA TYR A 376 -6.13 20.12 -13.03
C TYR A 376 -7.26 19.16 -13.43
N GLN A 377 -8.53 19.58 -13.35
CA GLN A 377 -9.69 18.72 -13.58
C GLN A 377 -9.62 17.98 -14.93
N ASN A 378 -9.35 18.71 -16.02
CA ASN A 378 -9.23 18.15 -17.36
C ASN A 378 -8.04 17.21 -17.51
N LEU A 379 -6.89 17.57 -16.92
CA LEU A 379 -5.69 16.71 -16.92
C LEU A 379 -5.98 15.39 -16.20
N CYS A 380 -6.63 15.43 -15.03
CA CYS A 380 -7.04 14.23 -14.30
C CYS A 380 -7.99 13.34 -15.12
N SER A 381 -8.95 13.92 -15.84
CA SER A 381 -9.86 13.19 -16.72
C SER A 381 -9.13 12.47 -17.86
N ILE A 382 -8.21 13.16 -18.53
CA ILE A 382 -7.42 12.58 -19.63
C ILE A 382 -6.52 11.46 -19.09
N THR A 383 -5.77 11.74 -18.03
CA THR A 383 -4.86 10.76 -17.41
C THR A 383 -5.61 9.54 -16.89
N TYR A 384 -6.80 9.72 -16.31
CA TYR A 384 -7.68 8.63 -15.88
C TYR A 384 -7.99 7.67 -17.03
N ASN A 385 -8.48 8.21 -18.14
CA ASN A 385 -8.90 7.41 -19.30
C ASN A 385 -7.72 6.64 -19.92
N LEU A 386 -6.55 7.29 -20.03
CA LEU A 386 -5.34 6.67 -20.56
C LEU A 386 -4.82 5.57 -19.63
N LEU A 387 -4.67 5.85 -18.33
CA LEU A 387 -4.13 4.88 -17.36
C LEU A 387 -5.04 3.66 -17.26
N ARG A 388 -6.35 3.89 -17.19
CA ARG A 388 -7.36 2.82 -17.17
C ARG A 388 -7.26 1.93 -18.39
N SER A 389 -7.13 2.53 -19.58
CA SER A 389 -7.02 1.79 -20.83
C SER A 389 -5.74 0.95 -20.87
N ASN A 390 -4.60 1.52 -20.48
CA ASN A 390 -3.31 0.81 -20.41
C ASN A 390 -3.40 -0.45 -19.53
N ILE A 391 -3.97 -0.32 -18.34
CA ILE A 391 -4.13 -1.44 -17.39
C ILE A 391 -5.05 -2.52 -17.95
N ILE A 392 -6.26 -2.14 -18.40
CA ILE A 392 -7.25 -3.11 -18.90
C ILE A 392 -6.71 -3.86 -20.12
N LEU A 393 -6.12 -3.14 -21.09
CA LEU A 393 -5.59 -3.74 -22.31
C LEU A 393 -4.41 -4.68 -22.01
N ASN A 394 -3.49 -4.26 -21.14
CA ASN A 394 -2.36 -5.10 -20.78
C ASN A 394 -2.79 -6.38 -20.04
N MET A 395 -3.62 -6.23 -19.00
CA MET A 395 -4.10 -7.38 -18.23
C MET A 395 -4.96 -8.31 -19.07
N GLY A 396 -5.81 -7.78 -19.96
CA GLY A 396 -6.58 -8.58 -20.91
C GLY A 396 -5.69 -9.38 -21.87
N LYS A 397 -4.64 -8.76 -22.41
CA LYS A 397 -3.64 -9.43 -23.27
C LYS A 397 -2.89 -10.53 -22.51
N VAL A 398 -2.42 -10.25 -21.30
CA VAL A 398 -1.71 -11.25 -20.47
C VAL A 398 -2.63 -12.40 -20.09
N TYR A 399 -3.86 -12.12 -19.69
CA TYR A 399 -4.83 -13.16 -19.36
C TYR A 399 -5.16 -14.02 -20.59
N ASN A 400 -5.36 -13.42 -21.76
CA ASN A 400 -5.65 -14.16 -23.00
C ASN A 400 -4.48 -15.06 -23.45
N SER A 401 -3.24 -14.65 -23.21
CA SER A 401 -2.04 -15.41 -23.61
C SER A 401 -1.61 -16.45 -22.58
N THR A 402 -1.81 -16.20 -21.29
CA THR A 402 -1.28 -17.05 -20.20
C THR A 402 -2.37 -17.83 -19.46
N GLY A 403 -3.63 -17.42 -19.55
CA GLY A 403 -4.74 -17.96 -18.77
C GLY A 403 -4.78 -17.49 -17.31
N PHE A 404 -3.88 -16.59 -16.88
CA PHE A 404 -3.73 -16.19 -15.49
C PHE A 404 -3.77 -14.69 -15.26
N ILE A 405 -4.25 -14.31 -14.07
CA ILE A 405 -4.00 -13.00 -13.45
C ILE A 405 -2.79 -13.16 -12.54
N TRP A 406 -1.91 -12.17 -12.56
CA TRP A 406 -0.61 -12.20 -11.89
C TRP A 406 -0.54 -11.15 -10.78
N GLU A 407 0.40 -11.35 -9.87
CA GLU A 407 0.60 -10.50 -8.70
C GLU A 407 1.00 -9.08 -9.07
N HIS A 408 1.96 -8.95 -9.99
CA HIS A 408 2.43 -7.70 -10.54
C HIS A 408 2.78 -7.87 -12.02
N TYR A 409 3.04 -6.75 -12.70
CA TYR A 409 3.34 -6.72 -14.13
C TYR A 409 4.66 -5.99 -14.39
N ASP A 410 5.45 -6.49 -15.33
CA ASP A 410 6.72 -5.89 -15.73
C ASP A 410 6.50 -4.52 -16.40
N ASP A 411 7.27 -3.51 -16.02
CA ASP A 411 7.04 -2.12 -16.45
C ASP A 411 7.54 -1.83 -17.88
N LYS A 412 8.38 -2.71 -18.45
CA LYS A 412 8.95 -2.59 -19.80
C LYS A 412 8.16 -3.36 -20.85
N THR A 413 7.63 -4.51 -20.48
CA THR A 413 7.02 -5.47 -21.41
C THR A 413 5.53 -5.67 -21.16
N GLY A 414 5.05 -5.35 -19.95
CA GLY A 414 3.69 -5.64 -19.50
C GLY A 414 3.45 -7.10 -19.15
N ALA A 415 4.46 -7.97 -19.18
CA ALA A 415 4.32 -9.38 -18.85
C ALA A 415 3.90 -9.58 -17.38
N GLY A 416 3.07 -10.59 -17.11
CA GLY A 416 2.72 -10.96 -15.74
C GLY A 416 3.89 -11.64 -15.03
N ALA A 417 4.12 -11.31 -13.76
CA ALA A 417 5.19 -11.85 -12.93
C ALA A 417 4.74 -12.04 -11.47
N GLY A 418 5.56 -12.74 -10.69
CA GLY A 418 5.24 -13.13 -9.31
C GLY A 418 4.28 -14.31 -9.25
N THR A 419 3.45 -14.34 -8.21
CA THR A 419 2.52 -15.45 -7.95
C THR A 419 1.40 -15.51 -8.99
N ARG A 420 0.97 -16.74 -9.31
CA ARG A 420 -0.22 -17.03 -10.12
C ARG A 420 -0.89 -18.35 -9.71
N PRO A 421 -2.22 -18.48 -9.84
CA PRO A 421 -3.17 -17.40 -10.08
C PRO A 421 -3.19 -16.41 -8.91
N PHE A 422 -3.18 -15.12 -9.19
CA PHE A 422 -3.27 -14.07 -8.17
C PHE A 422 -4.56 -13.28 -8.33
N THR A 423 -5.67 -13.90 -7.93
CA THR A 423 -6.97 -13.21 -7.79
C THR A 423 -7.10 -12.54 -6.41
N GLY A 424 -5.98 -12.02 -5.89
CA GLY A 424 -5.93 -11.09 -4.76
C GLY A 424 -6.25 -9.67 -5.24
N TRP A 425 -5.41 -8.68 -4.95
CA TRP A 425 -5.66 -7.31 -5.41
C TRP A 425 -5.72 -7.15 -6.93
N SER A 426 -5.08 -8.02 -7.71
CA SER A 426 -5.08 -7.85 -9.17
C SER A 426 -6.47 -8.03 -9.78
N ALA A 427 -7.39 -8.68 -9.07
CA ALA A 427 -8.78 -8.76 -9.48
C ALA A 427 -9.55 -7.43 -9.33
N LEU A 428 -8.95 -6.37 -8.75
CA LEU A 428 -9.43 -5.00 -8.86
C LEU A 428 -9.56 -4.53 -10.31
N VAL A 429 -8.89 -5.19 -11.27
CA VAL A 429 -9.12 -4.94 -12.71
C VAL A 429 -10.60 -4.99 -13.07
N LEU A 430 -11.37 -5.81 -12.36
CA LEU A 430 -12.80 -5.94 -12.57
C LEU A 430 -13.56 -4.68 -12.13
N ALA A 431 -13.19 -4.08 -11.00
CA ALA A 431 -13.72 -2.79 -10.53
C ALA A 431 -13.29 -1.64 -11.47
N ILE A 432 -12.04 -1.67 -11.94
CA ILE A 432 -11.50 -0.74 -12.94
C ILE A 432 -12.32 -0.83 -14.24
N MET A 433 -12.57 -2.03 -14.76
CA MET A 433 -13.42 -2.27 -15.94
C MET A 433 -14.86 -1.80 -15.73
N GLY A 434 -15.38 -1.91 -14.52
CA GLY A 434 -16.70 -1.40 -14.13
C GLY A 434 -16.80 0.11 -13.92
N ASP A 435 -15.67 0.84 -13.90
CA ASP A 435 -15.61 2.25 -13.47
C ASP A 435 -16.20 2.43 -12.05
N ASP A 436 -16.00 1.43 -11.18
CA ASP A 436 -16.57 1.41 -9.82
C ASP A 436 -15.45 1.48 -8.76
N TYR A 437 -15.33 2.66 -8.14
CA TYR A 437 -14.37 2.94 -7.07
C TYR A 437 -15.03 3.14 -5.70
N ARG A 438 -16.30 2.74 -5.58
CA ARG A 438 -17.09 2.85 -4.35
C ARG A 438 -16.84 1.68 -3.41
#